data_AF-A0A2A5VT21-F1
#
_entry.id   AF-A0A2A5VT21-F1
#
_cell.length_a   1.000
_cell.length_b   1.000
_cell.length_c   1.000
_cell.angle_alpha   90.00
_cell.angle_beta   90.00
_cell.angle_gamma   90.00
#
_symmetry.space_group_name_H-M   'P 1'
#
loop_
_entity.id
_entity.type
_entity.pdbx_description
1 polymer ?
#
loop_
_entity_poly.entity_id
_entity_poly.type
_entity_poly.pdbx_seq_one_letter_code
_entity_poly.pdbx_strand_id
1 'polypeptide(L)'
;MEFQDEIEIESEIDWEQSIRLQVSEMLCEFYSACESGEIDPPTHNRLRGIYPTIAYDEEVSSHPVLLSIHIPVLSDTTIHYRYDWHELPLSMNQILADIQDSEGFEFEFVGRAFSPEDLLYEARKALTVTPTDVEFAKEYGWEELMLQVRQGKRSTHRLVPAKLARFIIANKRAQRRQRRQNKSHRRPSKNGKGDASE
;
A
#
# COMPACT_ATOMS: atom_id res chain seq x y z
N MET A 1 33.10 -35.83 -24.24
CA MET A 1 31.68 -35.81 -23.85
C MET A 1 31.62 -34.80 -22.72
N GLU A 2 31.45 -33.55 -23.10
CA GLU A 2 31.41 -32.43 -22.15
C GLU A 2 30.02 -32.41 -21.53
N PHE A 3 29.99 -32.46 -20.20
CA PHE A 3 28.78 -32.23 -19.42
C PHE A 3 28.39 -30.77 -19.64
N GLN A 4 27.28 -30.55 -20.35
CA GLN A 4 26.60 -29.27 -20.27
C GLN A 4 25.90 -29.26 -18.92
N ASP A 5 26.49 -28.53 -17.97
CA ASP A 5 25.78 -28.09 -16.77
C ASP A 5 24.53 -27.34 -17.25
N GLU A 6 23.37 -27.97 -17.09
CA GLU A 6 22.09 -27.29 -17.12
C GLU A 6 22.15 -26.21 -16.04
N ILE A 7 22.25 -24.97 -16.48
CA ILE A 7 22.07 -23.81 -15.61
C ILE A 7 20.59 -23.85 -15.22
N GLU A 8 20.28 -24.44 -14.05
CA GLU A 8 19.05 -24.18 -13.31
C GLU A 8 19.03 -22.68 -12.98
N ILE A 9 18.50 -21.88 -13.90
CA ILE A 9 18.05 -20.52 -13.58
C ILE A 9 16.69 -20.69 -12.90
N GLU A 10 16.68 -21.15 -11.64
CA GLU A 10 15.62 -20.78 -10.73
C GLU A 10 15.82 -19.29 -10.45
N SER A 11 15.35 -18.43 -11.36
CA SER A 11 15.25 -17.01 -11.07
C SER A 11 14.15 -16.87 -10.02
N GLU A 12 14.55 -16.90 -8.75
CA GLU A 12 13.73 -16.46 -7.63
C GLU A 12 13.12 -15.11 -8.03
N ILE A 13 11.79 -15.06 -8.14
CA ILE A 13 11.09 -13.85 -8.58
C ILE A 13 11.38 -12.78 -7.53
N ASP A 14 12.02 -11.69 -7.91
CA ASP A 14 12.16 -10.53 -7.02
C ASP A 14 10.79 -9.87 -6.83
N TRP A 15 10.14 -10.18 -5.72
CA TRP A 15 8.84 -9.61 -5.36
C TRP A 15 8.88 -8.09 -5.24
N GLU A 16 9.97 -7.50 -4.74
CA GLU A 16 10.08 -6.04 -4.62
C GLU A 16 10.09 -5.42 -6.02
N GLN A 17 10.83 -6.01 -6.96
CA GLN A 17 10.82 -5.57 -8.36
C GLN A 17 9.45 -5.79 -9.01
N SER A 18 8.81 -6.95 -8.81
CA SER A 18 7.50 -7.27 -9.36
C SER A 18 6.43 -6.27 -8.88
N ILE A 19 6.36 -6.01 -7.58
CA ILE A 19 5.43 -5.04 -7.00
C ILE A 19 5.70 -3.64 -7.57
N ARG A 20 6.97 -3.22 -7.67
CA ARG A 20 7.33 -1.89 -8.22
C ARG A 20 6.92 -1.73 -9.68
N LEU A 21 7.05 -2.78 -10.48
CA LEU A 21 6.62 -2.76 -11.89
C LEU A 21 5.10 -2.62 -11.99
N GLN A 22 4.36 -3.46 -11.27
CA GLN A 22 2.89 -3.40 -11.26
C GLN A 22 2.38 -2.03 -10.76
N VAL A 23 3.00 -1.47 -9.71
CA VAL A 23 2.65 -0.12 -9.23
C VAL A 23 2.93 0.94 -10.29
N SER A 24 4.01 0.81 -11.04
CA SER A 24 4.35 1.77 -12.09
C SER A 24 3.35 1.71 -13.25
N GLU A 25 2.92 0.51 -13.64
CA GLU A 25 1.90 0.29 -14.65
C GLU A 25 0.55 0.89 -14.23
N MET A 26 0.06 0.54 -13.03
CA MET A 26 -1.19 1.08 -12.50
C MET A 26 -1.16 2.61 -12.32
N LEU A 27 0.01 3.19 -11.99
CA LEU A 27 0.15 4.65 -11.94
C LEU A 27 0.00 5.29 -13.33
N CYS A 28 0.51 4.66 -14.39
CA CYS A 28 0.32 5.16 -15.74
C CYS A 28 -1.17 5.19 -16.09
N GLU A 29 -1.91 4.11 -15.82
CA GLU A 29 -3.36 4.04 -16.04
C GLU A 29 -4.10 5.11 -15.21
N PHE A 30 -3.74 5.26 -13.94
CA PHE A 30 -4.28 6.29 -13.06
C PHE A 30 -4.09 7.71 -13.62
N TYR A 31 -2.91 8.03 -14.15
CA TYR A 31 -2.66 9.34 -14.75
C TYR A 31 -3.41 9.53 -16.06
N SER A 32 -3.56 8.48 -16.87
CA SER A 32 -4.41 8.53 -18.07
C SER A 32 -5.87 8.81 -17.70
N ALA A 33 -6.41 8.19 -16.64
CA ALA A 33 -7.74 8.48 -16.11
C ALA A 33 -7.88 9.92 -15.57
N CYS A 34 -6.81 10.48 -14.99
CA CYS A 34 -6.78 11.89 -14.60
C CYS A 34 -6.82 12.83 -15.81
N GLU A 35 -6.10 12.48 -16.89
CA GLU A 35 -6.06 13.26 -18.13
C GLU A 35 -7.39 13.20 -18.91
N SER A 36 -8.09 12.06 -18.87
CA SER A 36 -9.43 11.91 -19.46
C SER A 36 -10.54 12.59 -18.64
N GLY A 37 -10.25 12.96 -17.38
CA GLY A 37 -11.20 13.59 -16.47
C GLY A 37 -12.12 12.61 -15.74
N GLU A 38 -11.82 11.30 -15.79
CA GLU A 38 -12.54 10.28 -15.02
C GLU A 38 -12.26 10.40 -13.52
N ILE A 39 -11.04 10.83 -13.16
CA ILE A 39 -10.61 11.00 -11.78
C ILE A 39 -10.03 12.40 -11.60
N ASP A 40 -10.45 13.08 -10.52
CA ASP A 40 -9.84 14.36 -10.15
C ASP A 40 -8.37 14.15 -9.75
N PRO A 41 -7.41 14.81 -10.43
CA PRO A 41 -6.01 14.66 -10.08
C PRO A 41 -5.76 15.24 -8.69
N PRO A 42 -4.83 14.65 -7.92
CA PRO A 42 -4.44 15.21 -6.64
C PRO A 42 -3.93 16.64 -6.82
N THR A 43 -4.58 17.61 -6.15
CA THR A 43 -4.33 19.06 -6.28
C THR A 43 -2.91 19.52 -5.89
N HIS A 44 -2.09 18.62 -5.34
CA HIS A 44 -0.68 18.85 -5.06
C HIS A 44 0.17 17.72 -5.62
N ASN A 45 1.25 18.07 -6.35
CA ASN A 45 2.31 17.22 -6.95
C ASN A 45 3.13 16.39 -5.95
N ARG A 46 2.54 15.95 -4.84
CA ARG A 46 3.20 15.19 -3.81
C ARG A 46 2.35 13.98 -3.50
N LEU A 47 2.40 13.00 -4.41
CA LEU A 47 2.17 11.59 -4.12
C LEU A 47 3.16 11.15 -3.02
N ARG A 48 2.92 11.57 -1.78
CA ARG A 48 3.79 11.25 -0.65
C ARG A 48 3.29 9.94 -0.05
N GLY A 49 3.92 8.86 -0.51
CA GLY A 49 3.65 7.50 -0.08
C GLY A 49 2.47 6.95 -0.86
N ILE A 50 2.77 6.15 -1.87
CA ILE A 50 1.80 5.25 -2.50
C ILE A 50 1.82 3.98 -1.66
N TYR A 51 0.64 3.50 -1.29
CA TYR A 51 0.49 2.31 -0.47
C TYR A 51 -0.23 1.26 -1.34
N PRO A 52 0.50 0.31 -1.93
CA PRO A 52 -0.11 -0.71 -2.76
C PRO A 52 -0.83 -1.74 -1.88
N THR A 53 -1.99 -2.21 -2.32
CA THR A 53 -2.58 -3.45 -1.83
C THR A 53 -2.17 -4.59 -2.76
N ILE A 54 -1.47 -5.57 -2.20
CA ILE A 54 -1.11 -6.79 -2.91
C ILE A 54 -1.93 -7.97 -2.41
N ALA A 55 -2.19 -8.94 -3.28
CA ALA A 55 -2.67 -10.25 -2.93
C ALA A 55 -1.65 -11.32 -3.30
N TYR A 56 -1.60 -12.36 -2.47
CA TYR A 56 -0.77 -13.52 -2.71
C TYR A 56 -1.33 -14.75 -2.00
N ASP A 57 -1.28 -15.86 -2.71
CA ASP A 57 -1.59 -17.18 -2.20
C ASP A 57 -0.65 -18.17 -2.88
N GLU A 58 0.06 -18.95 -2.06
CA GLU A 58 1.13 -19.85 -2.50
C GLU A 58 0.63 -21.03 -3.32
N GLU A 59 -0.65 -21.40 -3.20
CA GLU A 59 -1.23 -22.55 -3.89
C GLU A 59 -1.61 -22.21 -5.34
N VAL A 60 -1.87 -20.94 -5.63
CA VAL A 60 -2.44 -20.49 -6.92
C VAL A 60 -1.66 -19.38 -7.61
N SER A 61 -0.72 -18.72 -6.93
CA SER A 61 0.07 -17.62 -7.49
C SER A 61 1.55 -17.76 -7.14
N SER A 62 2.41 -17.68 -8.16
CA SER A 62 3.86 -17.72 -7.98
C SER A 62 4.46 -16.39 -7.51
N HIS A 63 3.71 -15.29 -7.61
CA HIS A 63 4.16 -13.94 -7.28
C HIS A 63 2.99 -13.08 -6.77
N PRO A 64 3.27 -11.92 -6.14
CA PRO A 64 2.21 -11.06 -5.63
C PRO A 64 1.51 -10.37 -6.80
N VAL A 65 0.21 -10.14 -6.64
CA VAL A 65 -0.64 -9.43 -7.59
C VAL A 65 -1.07 -8.11 -6.96
N LEU A 66 -0.82 -7.00 -7.64
CA LEU A 66 -1.32 -5.69 -7.24
C LEU A 66 -2.83 -5.62 -7.48
N LEU A 67 -3.59 -5.30 -6.44
CA LEU A 67 -5.03 -5.10 -6.53
C LEU A 67 -5.39 -3.62 -6.67
N SER A 68 -4.68 -2.77 -5.94
CA SER A 68 -4.99 -1.35 -5.85
C SER A 68 -3.81 -0.54 -5.36
N ILE A 69 -3.88 0.78 -5.61
CA ILE A 69 -3.00 1.78 -5.01
C ILE A 69 -3.81 2.77 -4.20
N HIS A 70 -3.27 3.10 -3.04
CA HIS A 70 -3.84 4.11 -2.14
C HIS A 70 -2.93 5.32 -2.10
N ILE A 71 -3.47 6.47 -2.51
CA ILE A 71 -2.77 7.75 -2.61
C ILE A 71 -3.37 8.72 -1.58
N PRO A 72 -2.69 8.97 -0.45
CA PRO A 72 -3.16 9.91 0.55
C PRO A 72 -3.02 11.35 0.05
N VAL A 73 -4.13 12.08 0.04
CA VAL A 73 -4.18 13.49 -0.35
C VAL A 73 -4.19 14.39 0.89
N LEU A 74 -3.68 15.62 0.77
CA LEU A 74 -3.55 16.54 1.91
C LEU A 74 -4.87 17.12 2.42
N SER A 75 -5.98 16.82 1.74
CA SER A 75 -7.35 17.16 2.07
C SER A 75 -8.04 16.20 3.06
N ASP A 76 -7.28 15.32 3.71
CA ASP A 76 -7.82 14.25 4.59
C ASP A 76 -8.56 13.14 3.84
N THR A 77 -8.41 13.09 2.52
CA THR A 77 -8.95 12.05 1.65
C THR A 77 -7.83 11.13 1.17
N THR A 78 -8.21 9.92 0.74
CA THR A 78 -7.33 8.98 0.06
C THR A 78 -7.97 8.68 -1.28
N ILE A 79 -7.20 8.84 -2.37
CA ILE A 79 -7.61 8.33 -3.67
C ILE A 79 -7.31 6.84 -3.67
N HIS A 80 -8.31 6.04 -3.99
CA HIS A 80 -8.23 4.60 -4.13
C HIS A 80 -8.43 4.28 -5.60
N TYR A 81 -7.37 3.82 -6.26
CA TYR A 81 -7.42 3.36 -7.64
C TYR A 81 -7.16 1.86 -7.64
N ARG A 82 -8.03 1.08 -8.28
CA ARG A 82 -8.07 -0.37 -8.14
C ARG A 82 -8.47 -1.03 -9.44
N TYR A 83 -8.06 -2.28 -9.61
CA TYR A 83 -8.62 -3.13 -10.64
C TYR A 83 -10.04 -3.59 -10.26
N ASP A 84 -10.90 -3.62 -11.26
CA ASP A 84 -12.19 -4.29 -11.17
C ASP A 84 -12.03 -5.81 -11.33
N TRP A 85 -13.08 -6.56 -10.97
CA TRP A 85 -13.06 -8.02 -10.98
C TRP A 85 -12.60 -8.63 -12.31
N HIS A 86 -13.03 -8.03 -13.42
CA HIS A 86 -12.72 -8.53 -14.77
C HIS A 86 -11.29 -8.25 -15.23
N GLU A 87 -10.57 -7.37 -14.53
CA GLU A 87 -9.19 -6.98 -14.82
C GLU A 87 -8.19 -7.80 -14.01
N LEU A 88 -8.65 -8.52 -12.98
CA LEU A 88 -7.82 -9.37 -12.15
C LEU A 88 -7.33 -10.61 -12.92
N PRO A 89 -6.08 -11.05 -12.69
CA PRO A 89 -5.55 -12.25 -13.32
C PRO A 89 -6.32 -13.50 -12.88
N LEU A 90 -6.28 -14.54 -13.72
CA LEU A 90 -7.01 -15.79 -13.50
C LEU A 90 -6.75 -16.40 -12.12
N SER A 91 -5.52 -16.30 -11.61
CA SER A 91 -5.16 -16.80 -10.27
C SER A 91 -5.98 -16.14 -9.16
N MET A 92 -6.23 -14.83 -9.25
CA MET A 92 -7.06 -14.13 -8.25
C MET A 92 -8.53 -14.49 -8.40
N ASN A 93 -9.01 -14.65 -9.64
CA ASN A 93 -10.39 -15.10 -9.89
C ASN A 93 -10.64 -16.52 -9.34
N GLN A 94 -9.65 -17.41 -9.42
CA GLN A 94 -9.71 -18.74 -8.81
C GLN A 94 -9.87 -18.63 -7.28
N ILE A 95 -9.02 -17.86 -6.61
CA ILE A 95 -9.11 -17.64 -5.16
C ILE A 95 -10.49 -17.11 -4.77
N LEU A 96 -10.98 -16.12 -5.51
CA LEU A 96 -12.25 -15.48 -5.22
C LEU A 96 -13.43 -16.44 -5.38
N ALA A 97 -13.40 -17.32 -6.38
CA ALA A 97 -14.37 -18.39 -6.55
C ALA A 97 -14.31 -19.39 -5.38
N ASP A 98 -13.11 -19.79 -4.96
CA ASP A 98 -12.94 -20.72 -3.83
C ASP A 98 -13.47 -20.12 -2.51
N ILE A 99 -13.19 -18.83 -2.25
CA ILE A 99 -13.74 -18.10 -1.09
C ILE A 99 -15.27 -18.10 -1.17
N GLN A 100 -15.82 -17.75 -2.32
CA GLN A 100 -17.26 -17.70 -2.52
C GLN A 100 -17.94 -19.05 -2.28
N ASP A 101 -17.38 -20.13 -2.83
CA ASP A 101 -17.90 -21.49 -2.67
C ASP A 101 -17.84 -21.93 -1.21
N SER A 102 -16.75 -21.59 -0.50
CA SER A 102 -16.56 -21.95 0.91
C SER A 102 -17.53 -21.24 1.87
N GLU A 103 -17.88 -19.98 1.58
CA GLU A 103 -18.79 -19.16 2.37
C GLU A 103 -20.26 -19.35 1.96
N GLY A 104 -20.52 -20.05 0.85
CA GLY A 104 -21.86 -20.34 0.33
C GLY A 104 -22.59 -19.12 -0.21
N PHE A 105 -21.86 -18.12 -0.73
CA PHE A 105 -22.48 -16.91 -1.27
C PHE A 105 -22.94 -17.09 -2.72
N GLU A 106 -24.13 -16.59 -3.05
CA GLU A 106 -24.59 -16.52 -4.45
C GLU A 106 -23.81 -15.44 -5.22
N PHE A 107 -23.44 -15.75 -6.47
CA PHE A 107 -22.58 -14.90 -7.33
C PHE A 107 -23.10 -13.48 -7.51
N GLU A 108 -24.43 -13.32 -7.61
CA GLU A 108 -25.07 -12.02 -7.73
C GLU A 108 -25.01 -11.18 -6.45
N PHE A 109 -24.88 -11.82 -5.27
CA PHE A 109 -24.81 -11.14 -3.98
C PHE A 109 -23.39 -10.65 -3.69
N VAL A 110 -22.38 -11.48 -3.95
CA VAL A 110 -20.97 -11.16 -3.70
C VAL A 110 -20.53 -9.93 -4.48
N GLY A 111 -20.77 -9.92 -5.79
CA GLY A 111 -20.37 -8.80 -6.66
C GLY A 111 -21.08 -7.48 -6.37
N ARG A 112 -22.19 -7.48 -5.62
CA ARG A 112 -22.93 -6.28 -5.20
C ARG A 112 -22.61 -5.84 -3.77
N ALA A 113 -22.27 -6.78 -2.89
CA ALA A 113 -22.08 -6.50 -1.47
C ALA A 113 -20.60 -6.31 -1.07
N PHE A 114 -19.66 -6.95 -1.77
CA PHE A 114 -18.24 -6.95 -1.44
C PHE A 114 -17.38 -6.68 -2.67
N SER A 115 -16.35 -5.84 -2.50
CA SER A 115 -15.32 -5.74 -3.53
C SER A 115 -14.40 -6.98 -3.48
N PRO A 116 -13.78 -7.39 -4.60
CA PRO A 116 -12.79 -8.47 -4.58
C PRO A 116 -11.66 -8.23 -3.57
N GLU A 117 -11.22 -6.97 -3.44
CA GLU A 117 -10.24 -6.57 -2.43
C GLU A 117 -10.73 -6.84 -0.99
N ASP A 118 -12.00 -6.56 -0.68
CA ASP A 118 -12.57 -6.85 0.65
C ASP A 118 -12.59 -8.35 0.95
N LEU A 119 -12.98 -9.19 -0.01
CA LEU A 119 -12.98 -10.65 0.17
C LEU A 119 -11.57 -11.18 0.41
N LEU A 120 -10.59 -10.70 -0.35
CA LEU A 120 -9.20 -11.09 -0.20
C LEU A 120 -8.61 -10.62 1.14
N TYR A 121 -9.06 -9.48 1.67
CA TYR A 121 -8.70 -9.06 3.03
C TYR A 121 -9.29 -9.96 4.10
N GLU A 122 -10.58 -10.30 4.00
CA GLU A 122 -11.24 -11.18 4.98
C GLU A 122 -10.62 -12.58 4.98
N ALA A 123 -10.29 -13.10 3.79
CA ALA A 123 -9.55 -14.35 3.63
C ALA A 123 -8.06 -14.25 4.01
N ARG A 124 -7.57 -13.07 4.39
CA ARG A 124 -6.16 -12.78 4.72
C ARG A 124 -5.18 -13.15 3.61
N LYS A 125 -5.63 -13.04 2.36
CA LYS A 125 -4.83 -13.22 1.15
C LYS A 125 -4.36 -11.87 0.57
N ALA A 126 -4.85 -10.75 1.09
CA ALA A 126 -4.42 -9.40 0.73
C ALA A 126 -3.82 -8.59 1.89
N LEU A 127 -2.91 -7.67 1.54
CA LEU A 127 -2.20 -6.77 2.45
C LEU A 127 -2.02 -5.39 1.80
N THR A 128 -2.42 -4.31 2.48
CA THR A 128 -1.88 -2.97 2.14
C THR A 128 -0.47 -2.85 2.69
N VAL A 129 0.51 -2.81 1.79
CA VAL A 129 1.92 -2.77 2.13
C VAL A 129 2.27 -1.43 2.78
N THR A 130 2.78 -1.48 4.00
CA THR A 130 3.31 -0.31 4.72
C THR A 130 4.84 -0.30 4.69
N PRO A 131 5.50 0.84 5.02
CA PRO A 131 6.96 0.88 5.14
C PRO A 131 7.54 -0.17 6.11
N THR A 132 6.83 -0.46 7.19
CA THR A 132 7.25 -1.48 8.18
C THR A 132 7.16 -2.89 7.60
N ASP A 133 6.24 -3.14 6.67
CA ASP A 133 6.16 -4.43 5.97
C ASP A 133 7.30 -4.59 4.98
N VAL A 134 7.68 -3.51 4.29
CA VAL A 134 8.87 -3.51 3.42
C VAL A 134 10.14 -3.78 4.22
N GLU A 135 10.31 -3.14 5.38
CA GLU A 135 11.45 -3.40 6.27
C GLU A 135 11.47 -4.86 6.75
N PHE A 136 10.32 -5.40 7.13
CA PHE A 136 10.20 -6.79 7.53
C PHE A 136 10.51 -7.75 6.38
N ALA A 137 9.95 -7.53 5.20
CA ALA A 137 10.18 -8.38 4.03
C ALA A 137 11.65 -8.38 3.60
N LYS A 138 12.38 -7.28 3.81
CA LYS A 138 13.84 -7.22 3.59
C LYS A 138 14.65 -8.07 4.56
N GLU A 139 14.14 -8.29 5.76
CA GLU A 139 14.82 -9.08 6.80
C GLU A 139 14.42 -10.56 6.75
N TYR A 140 13.15 -10.86 6.45
CA TYR A 140 12.58 -12.21 6.58
C TYR A 140 12.01 -12.80 5.27
N GLY A 141 11.92 -12.00 4.21
CA GLY A 141 11.30 -12.40 2.94
C GLY A 141 9.82 -12.03 2.83
N TRP A 142 9.35 -11.87 1.59
CA TRP A 142 7.97 -11.51 1.30
C TRP A 142 6.98 -12.67 1.52
N GLU A 143 7.42 -13.91 1.29
CA GLU A 143 6.60 -15.10 1.54
C GLU A 143 6.31 -15.27 3.03
N GLU A 144 7.32 -15.08 3.89
CA GLU A 144 7.15 -15.10 5.35
C GLU A 144 6.23 -13.96 5.82
N LEU A 145 6.35 -12.77 5.23
CA LEU A 145 5.41 -11.67 5.48
C LEU A 145 3.97 -12.11 5.22
N MET A 146 3.70 -12.68 4.05
CA MET A 146 2.36 -13.11 3.67
C MET A 146 1.88 -14.32 4.49
N LEU A 147 2.77 -15.24 4.86
CA LEU A 147 2.45 -16.34 5.77
C LEU A 147 1.97 -15.81 7.13
N GLN A 148 2.64 -14.80 7.70
CA GLN A 148 2.21 -14.18 8.95
C GLN A 148 0.87 -13.43 8.82
N VAL A 149 0.58 -12.86 7.65
CA VAL A 149 -0.73 -12.27 7.35
C VAL A 149 -1.81 -13.37 7.34
N ARG A 150 -1.61 -14.47 6.59
CA ARG A 150 -2.53 -15.61 6.55
C ARG A 150 -2.82 -16.18 7.94
N GLN A 151 -1.77 -16.37 8.74
CA GLN A 151 -1.88 -16.85 10.13
C GLN A 151 -2.50 -15.83 11.11
N GLY A 152 -2.70 -14.57 10.69
CA GLY A 152 -3.22 -13.49 11.53
C GLY A 152 -2.24 -12.98 12.58
N LYS A 153 -0.96 -13.32 12.48
CA LYS A 153 0.11 -12.76 13.32
C LYS A 153 0.40 -11.31 12.92
N ARG A 154 0.18 -10.97 11.65
CA ARG A 154 0.26 -9.61 11.10
C ARG A 154 -1.10 -9.15 10.59
N SER A 155 -1.32 -7.84 10.64
CA SER A 155 -2.55 -7.22 10.14
C SER A 155 -2.51 -7.14 8.62
N THR A 156 -3.66 -7.25 7.97
CA THR A 156 -3.83 -6.97 6.53
C THR A 156 -3.79 -5.49 6.19
N HIS A 157 -3.80 -4.62 7.21
CA HIS A 157 -3.84 -3.17 7.05
C HIS A 157 -5.06 -2.64 6.28
N ARG A 158 -6.17 -3.40 6.19
CA ARG A 158 -7.42 -3.00 5.52
C ARG A 158 -7.93 -1.60 5.88
N LEU A 159 -7.75 -1.16 7.13
CA LEU A 159 -8.20 0.16 7.59
C LEU A 159 -7.16 1.28 7.41
N VAL A 160 -5.94 0.93 7.02
CA VAL A 160 -4.86 1.91 6.82
C VAL A 160 -5.24 2.90 5.73
N PRO A 161 -5.68 2.51 4.52
CA PRO A 161 -6.08 3.46 3.47
C PRO A 161 -7.02 4.58 3.92
N ALA A 162 -8.06 4.23 4.68
CA ALA A 162 -9.06 5.18 5.17
C ALA A 162 -8.55 6.11 6.29
N LYS A 163 -7.48 5.72 6.98
CA LYS A 163 -6.90 6.47 8.12
C LYS A 163 -5.57 7.13 7.80
N LEU A 164 -4.98 6.82 6.65
CA LEU A 164 -3.63 7.18 6.28
C LEU A 164 -3.47 8.69 6.06
N ALA A 165 -4.41 9.32 5.34
CA ALA A 165 -4.40 10.77 5.13
C ALA A 165 -4.43 11.54 6.46
N ARG A 166 -5.31 11.12 7.39
CA ARG A 166 -5.41 11.65 8.77
C ARG A 166 -4.11 11.53 9.52
N PHE A 167 -3.50 10.34 9.48
CA PHE A 167 -2.23 10.07 10.15
C PHE A 167 -1.10 10.95 9.59
N ILE A 168 -0.98 11.06 8.27
CA ILE A 168 0.05 11.90 7.61
C ILE A 168 -0.13 13.38 7.99
N ILE A 169 -1.38 13.87 8.01
CA ILE A 169 -1.68 15.26 8.41
C ILE A 169 -1.32 15.48 9.88
N ALA A 170 -1.70 14.56 10.78
CA ALA A 170 -1.39 14.63 12.20
C ALA A 170 0.14 14.65 12.44
N ASN A 171 0.89 13.77 11.77
CA ASN A 171 2.34 13.73 11.87
C ASN A 171 3.00 15.02 11.36
N LYS A 172 2.55 15.56 10.22
CA LYS A 172 3.05 16.86 9.73
C LYS A 172 2.75 18.00 10.71
N ARG A 173 1.57 18.00 11.33
CA ARG A 173 1.22 18.98 12.38
C ARG A 173 2.15 18.84 13.59
N ALA A 174 2.42 17.62 14.05
CA ALA A 174 3.34 17.34 15.15
C ALA A 174 4.77 17.81 14.83
N GLN A 175 5.32 17.45 13.66
CA GLN A 175 6.64 17.90 13.22
C GLN A 175 6.74 19.43 13.12
N ARG A 176 5.70 20.11 12.62
CA ARG A 176 5.65 21.58 12.59
C ARG A 176 5.68 22.18 14.00
N ARG A 177 4.94 21.60 14.95
CA ARG A 177 4.95 22.03 16.36
C ARG A 177 6.35 21.87 16.97
N GLN A 178 6.98 20.72 16.79
CA GLN A 178 8.33 20.43 17.29
C GLN A 178 9.37 21.39 16.69
N ARG A 179 9.31 21.67 15.37
CA ARG A 179 10.18 22.67 14.73
C ARG A 179 10.00 24.07 15.30
N ARG A 180 8.77 24.47 15.63
CA ARG A 180 8.48 25.77 16.27
C ARG A 180 9.04 25.84 17.69
N GLN A 181 8.88 24.76 18.48
CA GLN A 181 9.45 24.66 19.82
C GLN A 181 10.99 24.73 19.78
N ASN A 182 11.63 23.98 18.88
CA ASN A 182 13.09 24.02 18.70
C ASN A 182 13.61 25.38 18.22
N LYS A 183 12.85 26.12 17.40
CA LYS A 183 13.19 27.51 17.03
C LYS A 183 13.01 28.49 18.19
N SER A 184 12.02 28.30 19.05
CA SER A 184 11.80 29.16 20.22
C SER A 184 12.92 29.02 21.26
N HIS A 185 13.41 27.79 21.47
CA HIS A 185 14.54 27.52 22.39
C HIS A 185 15.89 28.01 21.86
N ARG A 186 16.01 28.28 20.55
CA ARG A 186 17.23 28.80 19.92
C ARG A 186 17.29 30.34 19.83
N ARG A 187 16.27 31.07 20.28
CA ARG A 187 16.33 32.54 20.36
C ARG A 187 16.87 32.95 21.73
N PRO A 188 18.07 33.53 21.84
CA PRO A 188 18.51 34.11 23.11
C PRO A 188 17.58 35.26 23.47
N SER A 189 17.20 35.32 24.76
CA SER A 189 16.48 36.44 25.35
C SER A 189 17.29 37.72 25.13
N LYS A 190 16.91 38.54 24.15
CA LYS A 190 17.32 39.95 24.11
C LYS A 190 16.40 40.72 25.03
N ASN A 191 16.65 40.65 26.34
CA ASN A 191 16.17 41.63 27.29
C ASN A 191 17.33 42.09 28.16
N GLY A 192 17.69 43.36 27.96
CA GLY A 192 18.75 44.08 28.65
C GLY A 192 19.00 45.44 27.99
N LYS A 193 17.93 46.22 27.73
CA LYS A 193 18.01 47.69 27.81
C LYS A 193 18.38 47.96 29.28
N GLY A 194 19.46 48.66 29.60
CA GLY A 194 19.68 50.05 29.23
C GLY A 194 19.11 50.91 30.37
N ASP A 195 19.75 50.87 31.55
CA ASP A 195 19.50 51.84 32.61
C ASP A 195 20.53 52.95 32.47
N ALA A 196 20.05 54.06 31.91
CA ALA A 196 20.61 55.37 32.20
C ALA A 196 20.11 55.78 33.58
N SER A 197 21.03 56.05 34.51
CA SER A 197 20.75 56.79 35.73
C SER A 197 22.00 57.60 36.06
N GLU A 198 21.76 58.91 36.12
CA GLU A 198 22.52 60.07 36.63
C GLU A 198 24.00 59.92 37.03
#